data_AF-A0AAW5MTA3-F1
#
_entry.id   AF-A0AAW5MTA3-F1
#
_cell.length_a   1.000
_cell.length_b   1.000
_cell.length_c   1.000
_cell.angle_alpha   90.00
_cell.angle_beta   90.00
_cell.angle_gamma   90.00
#
_symmetry.space_group_name_H-M   'P 1'
#
loop_
_entity.id
_entity.type
_entity.pdbx_description
1 polymer ?
#
loop_
_entity_poly.entity_id
_entity_poly.type
_entity_poly.pdbx_seq_one_letter_code
_entity_poly.pdbx_strand_id
1 'polypeptide(L)'
;IWSYGIRNPQGMAMNPWSNALWLNEHGPRGGDEINIPQKGKNYGWPLATWGINYSGFKIPEAKGEIVAGTEQPVFYWKDSPAVSG
;
A
#
# COMPACT_ATOMS: atom_id res chain seq x y z
N ILE A 1 -14.95 -3.91 -9.55
CA ILE A 1 -13.70 -3.37 -8.95
C ILE A 1 -12.62 -4.44 -9.03
N TRP A 2 -11.42 -4.12 -9.52
CA TRP A 2 -10.28 -5.05 -9.50
C TRP A 2 -9.65 -5.06 -8.10
N SER A 3 -9.11 -3.96 -7.62
CA SER A 3 -8.64 -3.82 -6.23
C SER A 3 -8.99 -2.43 -5.73
N TYR A 4 -9.01 -2.23 -4.41
CA TYR A 4 -9.28 -0.95 -3.78
C TYR A 4 -8.48 -0.80 -2.48
N GLY A 5 -8.57 0.36 -1.82
CA GLY A 5 -7.78 0.64 -0.61
C GLY A 5 -6.30 0.86 -0.88
N ILE A 6 -5.98 1.46 -2.02
CA ILE A 6 -4.63 1.86 -2.45
C ILE A 6 -4.59 3.40 -2.37
N ARG A 7 -3.51 3.99 -1.87
CA ARG A 7 -3.35 5.43 -1.71
C ARG A 7 -2.98 6.12 -3.03
N ASN A 8 -1.78 5.84 -3.52
CA ASN A 8 -1.21 6.53 -4.69
C ASN A 8 -0.26 5.60 -5.47
N PRO A 9 -0.78 4.73 -6.34
CA PRO A 9 0.05 3.80 -7.11
C PRO A 9 0.87 4.55 -8.14
N GLN A 10 2.14 4.18 -8.33
CA GLN A 10 3.04 4.81 -9.31
C GLN A 10 3.47 3.78 -10.37
N GLY A 11 4.27 2.80 -9.96
CA GLY A 11 4.76 1.73 -10.82
C GLY A 11 3.82 0.53 -10.84
N MET A 12 3.67 -0.09 -12.00
CA MET A 12 2.98 -1.37 -12.18
C MET A 12 3.67 -2.21 -13.24
N ALA A 13 3.87 -3.50 -12.98
CA ALA A 13 4.48 -4.42 -13.93
C ALA A 13 3.98 -5.84 -13.76
N MET A 14 3.96 -6.59 -14.86
CA MET A 14 3.75 -8.03 -14.81
C MET A 14 5.03 -8.71 -14.36
N ASN A 15 4.95 -9.53 -13.32
CA ASN A 15 6.06 -10.38 -12.92
C ASN A 15 6.24 -11.50 -13.97
N PRO A 16 7.41 -11.62 -14.62
CA PRO A 16 7.60 -12.54 -15.74
C PRO A 16 7.62 -14.03 -15.32
N TRP A 17 7.83 -14.32 -14.03
CA TRP A 17 7.88 -15.69 -13.52
C TRP A 17 6.53 -16.20 -13.02
N SER A 18 5.71 -15.31 -12.45
CA SER A 18 4.40 -15.68 -11.90
C SER A 18 3.21 -15.24 -12.75
N ASN A 19 3.45 -14.38 -13.75
CA ASN A 19 2.42 -13.70 -14.54
C ASN A 19 1.39 -12.95 -13.66
N ALA A 20 1.80 -12.54 -12.46
CA ALA A 20 0.99 -11.72 -11.57
C ALA A 20 1.31 -10.24 -11.76
N LEU A 21 0.29 -9.38 -11.63
CA LEU A 21 0.50 -7.92 -11.59
C LEU A 21 1.12 -7.55 -10.24
N TRP A 22 2.16 -6.75 -10.27
CA TRP A 22 2.79 -6.11 -9.11
C TRP A 22 2.62 -4.61 -9.25
N LEU A 23 2.42 -3.93 -8.13
CA LEU A 23 2.39 -2.47 -8.06
C LEU A 23 3.23 -1.96 -6.90
N ASN A 24 3.72 -0.74 -7.03
CA ASN A 24 4.17 0.05 -5.89
C ASN A 24 3.25 1.25 -5.68
N GLU A 25 3.23 1.75 -4.46
CA GLU A 25 2.52 2.99 -4.12
C GLU A 25 3.27 3.81 -3.08
N HIS A 26 3.06 5.12 -3.13
CA HIS A 26 3.56 6.03 -2.10
C HIS A 26 2.65 6.02 -0.89
N GLY A 27 3.25 5.82 0.28
CA GLY A 27 2.64 6.08 1.57
C GLY A 27 2.60 7.57 1.89
N PRO A 28 2.06 7.94 3.06
CA PRO A 28 2.14 9.29 3.61
C PRO A 28 3.59 9.60 4.09
N ARG A 29 3.82 9.91 5.37
CA ARG A 29 5.19 9.97 5.93
C ARG A 29 5.59 8.56 6.33
N GLY A 30 6.36 7.90 5.46
CA GLY A 30 6.61 6.46 5.59
C GLY A 30 5.48 5.64 4.97
N GLY A 31 5.69 4.34 4.86
CA GLY A 31 4.68 3.39 4.40
C GLY A 31 4.51 3.30 2.89
N ASP A 32 5.57 3.54 2.11
CA ASP A 32 5.57 3.10 0.70
C ASP A 32 5.46 1.58 0.65
N GLU A 33 4.79 1.03 -0.36
CA GLU A 33 4.46 -0.40 -0.42
C GLU A 33 4.76 -1.04 -1.78
N ILE A 34 5.03 -2.35 -1.78
CA ILE A 34 4.90 -3.26 -2.92
C ILE A 34 3.72 -4.19 -2.66
N ASN A 35 2.78 -4.23 -3.61
CA ASN A 35 1.56 -5.02 -3.55
C ASN A 35 1.43 -5.94 -4.77
N ILE A 36 0.78 -7.10 -4.57
CA ILE A 36 0.32 -8.00 -5.66
C ILE A 36 -1.21 -7.89 -5.72
N PRO A 37 -1.77 -6.91 -6.47
CA PRO A 37 -3.20 -6.65 -6.55
C PRO A 37 -4.03 -7.86 -7.02
N GLN A 38 -5.01 -8.26 -6.22
CA GLN A 38 -5.94 -9.33 -6.53
C GLN A 38 -7.38 -8.82 -6.70
N LYS A 39 -8.15 -9.55 -7.52
CA LYS A 39 -9.55 -9.20 -7.82
C LYS A 39 -10.42 -9.17 -6.56
N GLY A 40 -11.15 -8.07 -6.37
CA GLY A 40 -12.05 -7.80 -5.25
C GLY A 40 -11.37 -7.47 -3.92
N LYS A 41 -10.03 -7.40 -3.86
CA LYS A 41 -9.31 -7.22 -2.59
C LYS A 41 -9.10 -5.76 -2.18
N ASN A 42 -9.06 -5.55 -0.86
CA ASN A 42 -8.84 -4.27 -0.20
C ASN A 42 -7.42 -4.19 0.35
N TYR A 43 -6.61 -3.23 -0.08
CA TYR A 43 -5.23 -3.01 0.39
C TYR A 43 -5.16 -2.04 1.58
N GLY A 44 -6.32 -1.62 2.09
CA GLY A 44 -6.48 -1.10 3.44
C GLY A 44 -6.45 0.42 3.57
N TRP A 45 -5.82 1.17 2.66
CA TRP A 45 -5.79 2.63 2.77
C TRP A 45 -7.21 3.25 2.77
N PRO A 46 -7.52 4.23 3.65
CA PRO A 46 -6.67 4.80 4.71
C PRO A 46 -6.82 4.12 6.09
N LEU A 47 -7.61 3.05 6.18
CA LEU A 47 -7.88 2.34 7.44
C LEU A 47 -6.64 1.59 7.95
N ALA A 48 -5.88 0.98 7.05
CA ALA A 48 -4.58 0.38 7.33
C ALA A 48 -3.48 1.19 6.63
N THR A 49 -2.39 1.46 7.34
CA THR A 49 -1.23 2.19 6.82
C THR A 49 0.00 1.91 7.66
N TRP A 50 1.14 1.68 7.00
CA TRP A 50 2.46 1.62 7.65
C TRP A 50 3.10 3.00 7.88
N GLY A 51 2.49 4.05 7.32
CA GLY A 51 2.92 5.44 7.48
C GLY A 51 2.06 6.25 8.45
N ILE A 52 2.58 7.41 8.82
CA ILE A 52 1.89 8.42 9.64
C ILE A 52 1.59 9.68 8.84
N ASN A 53 0.78 10.59 9.39
CA ASN A 53 0.58 11.90 8.80
C ASN A 53 1.91 12.68 8.83
N TYR A 54 2.13 13.56 7.86
CA TYR A 54 3.33 14.42 7.81
C TYR A 54 3.47 15.32 9.05
N SER A 55 2.38 15.61 9.75
CA SER A 55 2.38 16.27 11.07
C SER A 55 3.07 15.48 12.19
N GLY A 56 3.35 14.19 11.99
CA GLY A 56 3.93 13.29 13.00
C GLY A 56 2.90 12.52 13.80
N PHE A 57 1.60 12.75 13.58
CA PHE A 57 0.51 12.03 14.24
C PHE A 57 -0.03 10.90 13.35
N LYS A 58 -0.82 10.00 13.94
CA LYS A 58 -1.57 8.99 13.18
C LYS A 58 -2.50 9.67 12.18
N ILE A 59 -2.79 8.97 11.09
CA ILE A 59 -3.83 9.38 10.15
C ILE A 59 -5.20 9.25 10.85
N PRO A 60 -6.10 10.24 10.73
CA PRO A 60 -7.36 10.25 11.49
C PRO A 60 -8.22 8.99 11.31
N GLU A 61 -8.26 8.44 10.10
CA GLU A 61 -9.05 7.27 9.74
C GLU A 61 -8.34 5.93 10.06
N ALA A 62 -7.03 5.97 10.33
CA ALA A 62 -6.23 4.77 10.49
C ALA A 62 -6.57 4.04 11.79
N LYS A 63 -6.78 2.73 11.65
CA LYS A 63 -7.08 1.78 12.74
C LYS A 63 -5.86 0.94 13.13
N GLY A 64 -4.72 1.16 12.48
CA GLY A 64 -3.46 0.45 12.72
C GLY A 64 -2.77 0.06 11.41
N GLU A 65 -1.73 -0.73 11.51
CA GLU A 65 -1.00 -1.28 10.36
C GLU A 65 -1.73 -2.52 9.79
N ILE A 66 -2.40 -3.27 10.66
CA ILE A 66 -3.13 -4.49 10.30
C ILE A 66 -4.60 -4.32 10.70
N VAL A 67 -5.49 -4.37 9.71
CA VAL A 67 -6.94 -4.24 9.90
C VAL A 67 -7.65 -5.44 9.29
N ALA A 68 -8.59 -6.03 10.02
CA ALA A 68 -9.37 -7.16 9.53
C ALA A 68 -10.09 -6.82 8.21
N GLY A 69 -10.01 -7.72 7.22
CA GLY A 69 -10.60 -7.51 5.89
C GLY A 69 -9.73 -6.68 4.93
N THR A 70 -8.48 -6.42 5.29
CA THR A 70 -7.46 -5.80 4.41
C THR A 70 -6.35 -6.80 4.09
N GLU A 71 -5.75 -6.66 2.93
CA GLU A 71 -4.56 -7.38 2.50
C GLU A 71 -3.31 -6.61 2.94
N GLN A 72 -2.24 -7.35 3.21
CA GLN A 72 -0.97 -6.77 3.61
C GLN A 72 -0.02 -6.67 2.42
N PRO A 73 0.85 -5.65 2.38
CA PRO A 73 1.84 -5.54 1.33
C PRO A 73 2.87 -6.66 1.44
N VAL A 74 3.45 -7.01 0.29
CA VAL A 74 4.58 -7.95 0.22
C VAL A 74 5.80 -7.35 0.91
N PHE A 75 5.96 -6.04 0.76
CA PHE A 75 7.02 -5.27 1.39
C PHE A 75 6.56 -3.84 1.62
N TYR A 76 7.03 -3.22 2.69
CA TYR A 76 6.84 -1.80 2.94
C TYR A 76 8.13 -1.15 3.42
N TRP A 77 8.27 0.14 3.13
CA TRP A 77 9.35 0.97 3.67
C TRP A 77 8.83 1.79 4.85
N LYS A 78 9.43 1.59 6.02
CA LYS A 78 9.13 2.41 7.21
C LYS A 78 9.42 3.89 6.96
N ASP A 79 10.56 4.17 6.34
CA ASP A 79 10.94 5.51 5.87
C ASP A 79 10.79 5.55 4.35
N SER A 80 9.82 6.30 3.84
CA SER A 80 9.48 6.34 2.42
C SER A 80 10.61 6.97 1.59
N PRO A 81 11.19 6.24 0.63
CA PRO A 81 12.13 6.81 -0.34
C PRO A 81 11.41 7.43 -1.56
N ALA A 82 10.07 7.48 -1.56
CA ALA A 82 9.24 7.87 -2.70
C ALA A 82 9.46 6.95 -3.90
N VAL A 83 9.25 5.65 -3.70
CA VAL A 83 9.48 4.61 -4.73
C VAL A 83 8.69 4.91 -6.01
N SER A 84 9.39 5.07 -7.13
CA SER A 84 8.80 5.27 -8.45
C SER A 84 9.34 4.24 -9.44
N GLY A 85 8.68 4.09 -10.59
CA GLY A 85 9.05 3.11 -11.62
C GLY A 85 8.24 3.29 -12.88
#